data_AF-A0A967IAS5-F1
#
_entry.id   AF-A0A967IAS5-F1
#
_cell.length_a   1.000
_cell.length_b   1.000
_cell.length_c   1.000
_cell.angle_alpha   90.00
_cell.angle_beta   90.00
_cell.angle_gamma   90.00
#
_symmetry.space_group_name_H-M   'P 1'
#
loop_
_entity.id
_entity.type
_entity.pdbx_description
1 polymer ?
#
loop_
_entity_poly.entity_id
_entity_poly.type
_entity_poly.pdbx_seq_one_letter_code
_entity_poly.pdbx_strand_id
1 'polypeptide(L)'
;VVEVNKRTGDTVVQGDTLMVVSAMKMETMVTAPFAGTMTACATLAVGDTLTAGQVVAVIAPSKEAGRKTAALAEADQTWGPVLGEVDTLRRLAGERLAPGSTDPGVVRQRDRGKLTCRERVNLLLDEGSFHEVGSVAGFASYDEDGAITAFTPANMVGGWGKVHGRTAVVCADD
;
A
#
# COMPACT_ATOMS: atom_id res chain seq x y z
N VAL A 1 -17.85 -13.83 4.81
CA VAL A 1 -18.22 -13.09 6.04
C VAL A 1 -17.75 -13.91 7.22
N VAL A 2 -17.03 -13.30 8.15
CA VAL A 2 -16.48 -13.99 9.34
C VAL A 2 -17.38 -13.77 10.54
N GLU A 3 -17.86 -12.54 10.73
CA GLU A 3 -18.71 -12.18 11.88
C GLU A 3 -19.67 -11.05 11.48
N VAL A 4 -20.86 -11.02 12.08
CA VAL A 4 -21.83 -9.93 11.92
C VAL A 4 -22.20 -9.40 13.30
N ASN A 5 -21.78 -8.17 13.60
CA ASN A 5 -21.87 -7.55 14.92
C ASN A 5 -23.11 -6.66 15.10
N LYS A 6 -23.67 -6.13 14.01
CA LYS A 6 -24.85 -5.25 14.03
C LYS A 6 -25.90 -5.70 13.02
N ARG A 7 -27.17 -5.49 13.34
CA ARG A 7 -28.33 -5.91 12.55
C ARG A 7 -29.24 -4.72 12.23
N THR A 8 -30.16 -4.95 11.29
CA THR A 8 -31.22 -4.00 10.98
C THR A 8 -31.99 -3.63 12.25
N GLY A 9 -32.16 -2.32 12.48
CA GLY A 9 -32.78 -1.75 13.68
C GLY A 9 -31.77 -1.23 14.70
N ASP A 10 -30.51 -1.67 14.66
CA ASP A 10 -29.50 -1.23 15.60
C ASP A 10 -29.10 0.23 15.35
N THR A 11 -28.85 0.95 16.44
CA THR A 11 -28.20 2.26 16.40
C THR A 11 -26.69 2.05 16.41
N VAL A 12 -25.99 2.80 15.56
CA VAL A 12 -24.53 2.76 15.42
C VAL A 12 -23.96 4.15 15.59
N VAL A 13 -22.76 4.24 16.16
CA VAL A 13 -21.94 5.46 16.13
C VAL A 13 -20.84 5.34 15.07
N GLN A 14 -20.26 6.47 14.65
CA GLN A 14 -19.15 6.46 13.71
C GLN A 14 -17.99 5.58 14.24
N GLY A 15 -17.48 4.70 13.40
CA GLY A 15 -16.41 3.76 13.74
C GLY A 15 -16.89 2.42 14.31
N ASP A 16 -18.18 2.26 14.64
CA ASP A 16 -18.71 0.98 15.12
C ASP A 16 -18.50 -0.12 14.08
N THR A 17 -17.94 -1.26 14.50
CA THR A 17 -17.80 -2.44 13.65
C THR A 17 -19.17 -3.06 13.38
N LEU A 18 -19.57 -3.09 12.10
CA LEU A 18 -20.82 -3.68 11.65
C LEU A 18 -20.67 -5.18 11.42
N MET A 19 -19.58 -5.58 10.77
CA MET A 19 -19.25 -6.96 10.43
C MET A 19 -17.75 -7.11 10.15
N VAL A 20 -17.25 -8.33 10.22
CA VAL A 20 -15.89 -8.70 9.81
C VAL A 20 -15.98 -9.55 8.56
N VAL A 21 -15.25 -9.16 7.53
CA VAL A 21 -15.17 -9.90 6.26
C VAL A 21 -13.76 -10.43 6.09
N SER A 22 -13.63 -11.63 5.53
CA SER A 22 -12.31 -12.16 5.17
C SER A 22 -12.13 -12.13 3.67
N ALA A 23 -10.98 -11.61 3.24
CA ALA A 23 -10.49 -11.70 1.88
C ALA A 23 -9.00 -12.04 1.92
N MET A 24 -8.57 -13.00 1.11
CA MET A 24 -7.14 -13.38 0.99
C MET A 24 -6.44 -13.72 2.32
N LYS A 25 -7.12 -14.46 3.21
CA LYS A 25 -6.67 -14.82 4.58
C LYS A 25 -6.48 -13.65 5.55
N MET A 26 -6.88 -12.45 5.16
CA MET A 26 -6.93 -11.28 6.03
C MET A 26 -8.36 -11.01 6.45
N GLU A 27 -8.55 -10.56 7.68
CA GLU A 27 -9.83 -10.12 8.22
C GLU A 27 -9.88 -8.59 8.17
N THR A 28 -11.00 -8.04 7.69
CA THR A 28 -11.23 -6.61 7.54
C THR A 28 -12.54 -6.27 8.22
N MET A 29 -12.51 -5.25 9.08
CA MET A 29 -13.71 -4.72 9.72
C MET A 29 -14.43 -3.78 8.77
N VAL A 30 -15.72 -3.99 8.60
CA VAL A 30 -16.62 -3.03 7.93
C VAL A 30 -17.23 -2.17 9.04
N THR A 31 -16.91 -0.88 9.06
CA THR A 31 -17.31 0.06 10.12
C THR A 31 -18.40 1.04 9.65
N ALA A 32 -19.14 1.60 10.62
CA ALA A 32 -20.12 2.64 10.35
C ALA A 32 -19.41 3.97 10.00
N PRO A 33 -19.69 4.58 8.83
CA PRO A 33 -19.05 5.83 8.44
C PRO A 33 -19.57 7.05 9.22
N PHE A 34 -20.74 6.95 9.84
CA PHE A 34 -21.37 8.01 10.63
C PHE A 34 -22.38 7.42 11.62
N ALA A 35 -22.80 8.22 12.60
CA ALA A 35 -23.83 7.84 13.54
C ALA A 35 -25.23 7.77 12.89
N GLY A 36 -25.97 6.71 13.16
CA GLY A 36 -27.27 6.50 12.53
C GLY A 36 -27.94 5.19 12.96
N THR A 37 -28.98 4.81 12.23
CA THR A 37 -29.70 3.56 12.44
C THR A 37 -29.56 2.68 11.21
N MET A 38 -29.23 1.40 11.42
CA MET A 38 -29.19 0.42 10.35
C MET A 38 -30.60 0.15 9.84
N THR A 39 -30.92 0.62 8.65
CA THR A 39 -32.25 0.47 8.03
C THR A 39 -32.36 -0.80 7.19
N ALA A 40 -31.23 -1.29 6.67
CA ALA A 40 -31.14 -2.58 6.03
C ALA A 40 -29.76 -3.19 6.24
N CYS A 41 -29.72 -4.51 6.31
CA CYS A 41 -28.51 -5.31 6.27
C CYS A 41 -28.76 -6.44 5.28
N ALA A 42 -27.78 -6.74 4.43
CA ALA A 42 -27.85 -7.93 3.59
C ALA A 42 -28.00 -9.16 4.51
N THR A 43 -28.82 -10.13 4.11
CA THR A 43 -29.00 -11.37 4.86
C THR A 43 -27.76 -12.24 4.71
N LEU A 44 -26.72 -11.89 5.47
CA LEU A 44 -25.41 -12.53 5.44
C LEU A 44 -25.26 -13.45 6.65
N ALA A 45 -24.97 -14.72 6.40
CA ALA A 45 -24.52 -15.67 7.40
C ALA A 45 -22.99 -15.72 7.44
N VAL A 46 -22.44 -16.17 8.58
CA VAL A 46 -21.02 -16.50 8.68
C VAL A 46 -20.71 -17.59 7.65
N GLY A 47 -19.67 -17.36 6.85
CA GLY A 47 -19.29 -18.21 5.71
C GLY A 47 -19.71 -17.67 4.34
N ASP A 48 -20.62 -16.69 4.27
CA ASP A 48 -21.11 -16.19 2.97
C ASP A 48 -20.03 -15.45 2.18
N THR A 49 -20.06 -15.61 0.86
CA THR A 49 -19.14 -14.91 -0.05
C THR A 49 -19.71 -13.57 -0.45
N LEU A 50 -18.87 -12.53 -0.44
CA LEU A 50 -19.22 -11.18 -0.89
C LEU A 50 -18.53 -10.86 -2.21
N THR A 51 -19.20 -10.09 -3.06
CA THR A 51 -18.61 -9.56 -4.30
C THR A 51 -18.29 -8.07 -4.15
N ALA A 52 -17.24 -7.61 -4.83
CA ALA A 52 -16.92 -6.18 -4.88
C ALA A 52 -18.14 -5.37 -5.40
N GLY A 53 -18.46 -4.27 -4.71
CA GLY A 53 -19.62 -3.43 -5.02
C GLY A 53 -20.96 -3.92 -4.48
N GLN A 54 -21.02 -5.09 -3.84
CA GLN A 54 -22.23 -5.57 -3.17
C GLN A 54 -22.54 -4.72 -1.93
N VAL A 55 -23.78 -4.22 -1.84
CA VAL A 55 -24.26 -3.48 -0.66
C VAL A 55 -24.52 -4.47 0.48
N VAL A 56 -23.85 -4.27 1.61
CA VAL A 56 -23.97 -5.15 2.80
C VAL A 56 -24.76 -4.52 3.95
N ALA A 57 -24.82 -3.19 4.02
CA ALA A 57 -25.56 -2.45 5.05
C ALA A 57 -26.01 -1.08 4.52
N VAL A 58 -27.14 -0.59 5.02
CA VAL A 58 -27.67 0.76 4.77
C VAL A 58 -27.93 1.44 6.10
N ILE A 59 -27.31 2.61 6.31
CA ILE A 59 -27.42 3.38 7.56
C ILE A 59 -28.13 4.71 7.25
N ALA A 60 -29.23 4.96 7.93
CA ALA A 60 -29.89 6.26 7.92
C ALA A 60 -29.26 7.17 8.99
N PRO A 61 -28.77 8.37 8.64
CA PRO A 61 -28.18 9.29 9.62
C PRO A 61 -29.18 9.69 10.70
N SER A 62 -28.73 9.80 11.96
CA SER A 62 -29.57 10.35 13.03
C SER A 62 -29.66 11.89 12.90
N LYS A 63 -30.73 12.51 13.42
CA LYS A 63 -30.93 13.98 13.34
C LYS A 63 -29.81 14.79 14.05
N GLU A 64 -29.01 14.14 14.89
CA GLU A 64 -27.85 14.73 15.57
C GLU A 64 -26.52 14.46 14.84
N ALA A 65 -26.50 13.62 13.80
CA ALA A 65 -25.31 13.32 12.99
C ALA A 65 -24.78 14.52 12.18
N GLY A 66 -25.48 15.65 12.23
CA GLY A 66 -25.15 16.87 11.48
C GLY A 66 -24.04 17.75 12.06
N ARG A 67 -23.46 17.47 13.25
CA ARG A 67 -22.43 18.34 13.83
C ARG A 67 -21.45 17.58 14.73
N LYS A 68 -20.47 16.96 14.08
CA LYS A 68 -19.05 16.92 14.49
C LYS A 68 -18.26 16.30 13.33
N THR A 69 -17.94 17.12 12.34
CA THR A 69 -16.84 16.88 11.40
C THR A 69 -15.53 17.07 12.17
N ALA A 70 -15.29 16.22 13.15
CA ALA A 70 -13.94 15.94 13.56
C ALA A 70 -13.56 14.72 12.73
N ALA A 71 -12.66 14.93 11.78
CA ALA A 71 -11.82 13.90 11.22
C ALA A 71 -11.06 13.22 12.36
N LEU A 72 -11.76 12.46 13.20
CA LEU A 72 -11.20 11.29 13.82
C LEU A 72 -10.88 10.42 12.64
N ALA A 73 -9.60 10.47 12.30
CA ALA A 73 -8.95 9.75 11.25
C ALA A 73 -9.79 8.54 10.86
N GLU A 74 -10.10 8.45 9.58
CA GLU A 74 -9.79 7.21 8.88
C GLU A 74 -8.42 6.76 9.41
N ALA A 75 -8.40 6.05 10.54
CA ALA A 75 -7.42 5.03 10.77
C ALA A 75 -7.70 4.11 9.60
N ASP A 76 -7.00 4.41 8.52
CA ASP A 76 -7.23 3.90 7.19
C ASP A 76 -6.89 2.43 7.28
N GLN A 77 -7.88 1.63 7.69
CA GLN A 77 -7.80 0.16 7.77
C GLN A 77 -7.72 -0.46 6.36
N THR A 78 -7.51 0.38 5.33
CA THR A 78 -7.13 -0.05 4.00
C THR A 78 -5.60 -0.08 3.87
N TRP A 79 -5.12 -0.44 2.69
CA TRP A 79 -3.69 -0.46 2.39
C TRP A 79 -3.09 0.93 2.14
N GLY A 80 -3.89 2.00 2.19
CA GLY A 80 -3.47 3.37 1.88
C GLY A 80 -2.17 3.80 2.58
N PRO A 81 -2.05 3.67 3.92
CA PRO A 81 -0.86 4.13 4.63
C PRO A 81 0.37 3.29 4.27
N VAL A 82 0.20 1.96 4.19
CA VAL A 82 1.28 1.03 3.83
C VAL A 82 1.77 1.27 2.40
N LEU A 83 0.86 1.53 1.46
CA LEU A 83 1.24 1.90 0.09
C LEU A 83 1.98 3.24 0.05
N GLY A 84 1.56 4.21 0.88
CA GLY A 84 2.28 5.47 1.06
C GLY A 84 3.70 5.30 1.60
N GLU A 85 3.90 4.38 2.55
CA GLU A 85 5.24 4.01 3.05
C GLU A 85 6.08 3.35 1.93
N VAL A 86 5.51 2.41 1.18
CA VAL A 86 6.18 1.75 0.04
C VAL A 86 6.62 2.77 -1.01
N ASP A 87 5.77 3.73 -1.35
CA ASP A 87 6.10 4.79 -2.30
C ASP A 87 7.18 5.73 -1.75
N THR A 88 7.16 6.00 -0.45
CA THR A 88 8.21 6.78 0.23
C THR A 88 9.57 6.08 0.15
N LEU A 89 9.62 4.77 0.44
CA LEU A 89 10.86 3.98 0.34
C LEU A 89 11.40 3.95 -1.10
N ARG A 90 10.52 3.73 -2.09
CA ARG A 90 10.90 3.74 -3.52
C ARG A 90 11.46 5.09 -3.95
N ARG A 91 10.82 6.20 -3.53
CA ARG A 91 11.28 7.55 -3.84
C ARG A 91 12.67 7.80 -3.25
N LEU A 92 12.88 7.48 -1.97
CA LEU A 92 14.18 7.66 -1.31
C LEU A 92 15.29 6.83 -1.98
N ALA A 93 15.00 5.58 -2.36
CA ALA A 93 15.94 4.75 -3.11
C ALA A 93 16.28 5.37 -4.48
N GLY A 94 15.25 5.84 -5.20
CA GLY A 94 15.40 6.49 -6.51
C GLY A 94 16.25 7.76 -6.45
N GLU A 95 16.00 8.64 -5.47
CA GLU A 95 16.77 9.87 -5.25
C GLU A 95 18.23 9.56 -4.87
N ARG A 96 18.44 8.61 -3.96
CA ARG A 96 19.78 8.22 -3.49
C ARG A 96 20.65 7.65 -4.61
N LEU A 97 20.09 6.82 -5.48
CA LEU A 97 20.82 6.13 -6.55
C LEU A 97 20.64 6.80 -7.92
N ALA A 98 20.09 8.02 -7.95
CA ALA A 98 19.86 8.76 -9.19
C ALA A 98 21.17 9.07 -9.93
N PRO A 99 21.13 9.16 -11.28
CA PRO A 99 22.20 9.75 -12.07
C PRO A 99 22.58 11.14 -11.54
N GLY A 100 23.77 11.27 -10.97
CA GLY A 100 24.26 12.54 -10.41
C GLY A 100 24.01 12.74 -8.91
N SER A 101 23.50 11.73 -8.20
CA SER A 101 23.50 11.76 -6.75
C SER A 101 24.94 11.82 -6.19
N THR A 102 25.07 12.33 -4.98
CA THR A 102 26.34 12.33 -4.23
C THR A 102 26.54 11.05 -3.43
N ASP A 103 25.77 9.99 -3.70
CA ASP A 103 25.97 8.72 -3.02
C ASP A 103 27.37 8.16 -3.36
N PRO A 104 28.15 7.70 -2.36
CA PRO A 104 29.51 7.22 -2.59
C PRO A 104 29.61 6.11 -3.64
N GLY A 105 28.60 5.23 -3.74
CA GLY A 105 28.55 4.17 -4.74
C GLY A 105 28.41 4.72 -6.15
N VAL A 106 27.49 5.67 -6.33
CA VAL A 106 27.23 6.34 -7.63
C VAL A 106 28.46 7.12 -8.09
N VAL A 107 29.03 7.97 -7.22
CA VAL A 107 30.23 8.76 -7.52
C VAL A 107 31.39 7.83 -7.91
N ARG A 108 31.63 6.77 -7.13
CA ARG A 108 32.69 5.79 -7.41
C ARG A 108 32.54 5.11 -8.78
N GLN A 109 31.33 4.77 -9.21
CA GLN A 109 31.13 4.17 -10.54
C GLN A 109 31.39 5.21 -11.63
N ARG A 110 30.86 6.43 -11.47
CA ARG A 110 31.00 7.52 -12.44
C ARG A 110 32.46 7.96 -12.63
N ASP A 111 33.21 8.11 -11.55
CA ASP A 111 34.64 8.48 -11.58
C ASP A 111 35.49 7.44 -12.32
N ARG A 112 35.01 6.18 -12.40
CA ARG A 112 35.65 5.09 -13.13
C ARG A 112 35.16 4.96 -14.57
N GLY A 113 34.33 5.89 -15.05
CA GLY A 113 33.68 5.82 -16.36
C GLY A 113 32.70 4.65 -16.50
N LYS A 114 32.14 4.17 -15.39
CA LYS A 114 31.18 3.07 -15.35
C LYS A 114 29.77 3.57 -15.15
N LEU A 115 28.82 2.79 -15.67
CA LEU A 115 27.40 2.93 -15.39
C LEU A 115 27.04 2.28 -14.06
N THR A 116 26.00 2.79 -13.40
CA THR A 116 25.39 2.15 -12.23
C THR A 116 24.62 0.88 -12.64
N CYS A 117 24.22 0.05 -11.67
CA CYS A 117 23.37 -1.12 -11.94
C CYS A 117 22.08 -0.76 -12.67
N ARG A 118 21.36 0.24 -12.17
CA ARG A 118 20.07 0.67 -12.76
C ARG A 118 20.23 1.20 -14.17
N GLU A 119 21.31 1.93 -14.46
CA GLU A 119 21.62 2.40 -15.81
C GLU A 119 21.89 1.24 -16.77
N ARG A 120 22.65 0.23 -16.34
CA ARG A 120 22.91 -0.98 -17.14
C ARG A 120 21.62 -1.76 -17.42
N VAL A 121 20.75 -1.91 -16.42
CA VAL A 121 19.44 -2.57 -16.57
C VAL A 121 18.56 -1.80 -17.56
N ASN A 122 18.49 -0.48 -17.44
CA ASN A 122 17.69 0.37 -18.34
C ASN A 122 18.19 0.36 -19.80
N LEU A 123 19.49 0.19 -20.03
CA LEU A 123 20.05 0.05 -21.38
C LEU A 123 19.84 -1.34 -21.97
N LEU A 124 19.80 -2.38 -21.13
CA LEU A 124 19.66 -3.76 -21.57
C LEU A 124 18.22 -4.13 -21.93
N LEU A 125 17.27 -3.66 -21.12
CA LEU A 125 15.86 -4.02 -21.26
C LEU A 125 15.11 -3.05 -22.18
N ASP A 126 14.10 -3.55 -22.85
CA ASP A 126 13.16 -2.74 -23.63
C ASP A 126 12.50 -1.71 -22.70
N GLU A 127 12.31 -0.49 -23.22
CA GLU A 127 11.76 0.63 -22.46
C GLU A 127 10.41 0.28 -21.80
N GLY A 128 10.27 0.63 -20.52
CA GLY A 128 9.06 0.39 -19.73
C GLY A 128 8.79 -1.09 -19.41
N SER A 129 9.68 -2.02 -19.76
CA SER A 129 9.46 -3.45 -19.53
C SER A 129 9.97 -3.97 -18.18
N PHE A 130 10.81 -3.20 -17.47
CA PHE A 130 11.43 -3.68 -16.24
C PHE A 130 10.44 -3.68 -15.07
N HIS A 131 10.30 -4.85 -14.45
CA HIS A 131 9.58 -5.07 -13.21
C HIS A 131 10.58 -5.49 -12.14
N GLU A 132 10.92 -4.55 -11.26
CA GLU A 132 11.86 -4.78 -10.17
C GLU A 132 11.24 -5.60 -9.04
N VAL A 133 12.01 -6.56 -8.52
CA VAL A 133 11.67 -7.36 -7.35
C VAL A 133 12.53 -6.89 -6.19
N GLY A 134 11.89 -6.65 -5.04
CA GLY A 134 12.60 -6.19 -3.84
C GLY A 134 12.97 -4.70 -3.86
N SER A 135 12.22 -3.86 -4.60
CA SER A 135 12.46 -2.40 -4.68
C SER A 135 12.45 -1.66 -3.33
N VAL A 136 11.88 -2.29 -2.29
CA VAL A 136 11.83 -1.78 -0.91
C VAL A 136 12.65 -2.61 0.07
N ALA A 137 13.46 -3.56 -0.42
CA ALA A 137 14.40 -4.30 0.41
C ALA A 137 15.57 -3.39 0.78
N GLY A 138 15.94 -3.34 2.06
CA GLY A 138 16.99 -2.47 2.57
C GLY A 138 16.79 -2.12 4.03
N PHE A 139 17.44 -1.04 4.46
CA PHE A 139 17.38 -0.53 5.83
C PHE A 139 16.75 0.87 5.84
N ALA A 140 15.64 1.00 6.56
CA ALA A 140 14.96 2.27 6.79
C ALA A 140 15.33 2.83 8.17
N SER A 141 15.38 4.16 8.27
CA SER A 141 15.48 4.90 9.53
C SER A 141 14.17 5.64 9.78
N TYR A 142 13.80 5.73 11.06
CA TYR A 142 12.54 6.31 11.50
C TYR A 142 12.81 7.38 12.57
N ASP A 143 11.97 8.41 12.63
CA ASP A 143 11.98 9.39 13.73
C ASP A 143 11.16 8.90 14.95
N GLU A 144 11.04 9.76 15.96
CA GLU A 144 10.31 9.47 17.20
C GLU A 144 8.81 9.22 16.98
N ASP A 145 8.25 9.77 15.89
CA ASP A 145 6.85 9.62 15.50
C ASP A 145 6.64 8.41 14.57
N GLY A 146 7.70 7.68 14.23
CA GLY A 146 7.67 6.51 13.35
C GLY A 146 7.64 6.82 11.86
N ALA A 147 7.90 8.07 11.46
CA ALA A 147 7.96 8.45 10.05
C ALA A 147 9.32 8.08 9.43
N ILE A 148 9.31 7.65 8.16
CA ILE A 148 10.53 7.27 7.43
C ILE A 148 11.38 8.52 7.14
N THR A 149 12.59 8.57 7.68
CA THR A 149 13.53 9.70 7.49
C THR A 149 14.62 9.41 6.47
N ALA A 150 15.04 8.15 6.33
CA ALA A 150 16.06 7.74 5.38
C ALA A 150 15.86 6.28 4.97
N PHE A 151 16.38 5.93 3.78
CA PHE A 151 16.38 4.57 3.29
C PHE A 151 17.69 4.25 2.58
N THR A 152 18.26 3.09 2.89
CA THR A 152 19.40 2.51 2.19
C THR A 152 18.92 1.23 1.50
N PRO A 153 18.77 1.23 0.18
CA PRO A 153 18.30 0.07 -0.56
C PRO A 153 19.33 -1.07 -0.53
N ALA A 154 18.88 -2.29 -0.82
CA ALA A 154 19.74 -3.44 -1.00
C ALA A 154 20.76 -3.20 -2.13
N ASN A 155 21.92 -3.84 -2.02
CA ASN A 155 23.04 -3.74 -2.97
C ASN A 155 22.87 -4.62 -4.23
N MET A 156 21.64 -5.05 -4.52
CA MET A 156 21.31 -5.90 -5.67
C MET A 156 20.04 -5.36 -6.32
N VAL A 157 20.12 -5.12 -7.63
CA VAL A 157 18.95 -4.81 -8.46
C VAL A 157 18.56 -6.07 -9.22
N GLY A 158 17.34 -6.56 -9.00
CA GLY A 158 16.85 -7.80 -9.60
C GLY A 158 15.41 -7.68 -10.08
N GLY A 159 15.06 -8.45 -11.11
CA GLY A 159 13.69 -8.47 -11.63
C GLY A 159 13.58 -9.14 -12.98
N TRP A 160 12.51 -8.83 -13.70
CA TRP A 160 12.30 -9.30 -15.07
C TRP A 160 11.92 -8.16 -16.00
N GLY A 161 12.20 -8.32 -17.28
CA GLY A 161 11.76 -7.43 -18.33
C GLY A 161 11.87 -8.08 -19.70
N LYS A 162 11.94 -7.29 -20.76
CA LYS A 162 12.08 -7.80 -22.13
C LYS A 162 13.40 -7.37 -22.75
N VAL A 163 14.01 -8.24 -23.55
CA VAL A 163 15.15 -7.92 -24.42
C VAL A 163 14.76 -8.29 -25.84
N HIS A 164 14.57 -7.27 -26.69
CA HIS A 164 14.04 -7.45 -28.04
C HIS A 164 12.73 -8.25 -28.06
N GLY A 165 11.80 -7.87 -27.18
CA GLY A 165 10.47 -8.46 -27.04
C GLY A 165 10.41 -9.79 -26.27
N ARG A 166 11.55 -10.37 -25.87
CA ARG A 166 11.61 -11.67 -25.18
C ARG A 166 11.82 -11.49 -23.68
N THR A 167 11.01 -12.16 -22.87
CA THR A 167 11.13 -12.10 -21.40
C THR A 167 12.49 -12.62 -20.94
N ALA A 168 13.14 -11.85 -20.07
CA ALA A 168 14.41 -12.19 -19.44
C ALA A 168 14.39 -11.82 -17.95
N VAL A 169 15.13 -12.57 -17.15
CA VAL A 169 15.44 -12.23 -15.76
C VAL A 169 16.79 -11.53 -15.74
N VAL A 170 16.91 -10.46 -14.94
CA VAL A 170 18.15 -9.70 -14.77
C VAL A 170 18.46 -9.54 -13.29
N CYS A 171 19.74 -9.67 -12.94
CA CYS A 171 20.28 -9.37 -11.62
C CYS A 171 21.60 -8.60 -11.80
N ALA A 172 21.83 -7.58 -10.97
CA ALA A 172 23.05 -6.79 -10.99
C ALA A 172 23.42 -6.33 -9.56
N ASP A 173 24.63 -6.69 -9.12
CA ASP A 173 25.23 -6.22 -7.87
C ASP A 173 25.78 -4.80 -8.02
N ASP A 174 25.48 -3.94 -7.03
CA ASP A 174 25.83 -2.50 -6.95
C ASP A 174 27.06 -2.20 -6.07
#